data_AF-A0A553Z5J6-F1
#
_entry.id   AF-A0A553Z5J6-F1
#
_cell.length_a   1.000
_cell.length_b   1.000
_cell.length_c   1.000
_cell.angle_alpha   90.00
_cell.angle_beta   90.00
_cell.angle_gamma   90.00
#
_symmetry.space_group_name_H-M   'P 1'
#
loop_
_entity.id
_entity.type
_entity.pdbx_description
1 polymer ?
#
loop_
_entity_poly.entity_id
_entity_poly.type
_entity_poly.pdbx_seq_one_letter_code
_entity_poly.pdbx_strand_id
1 'polypeptide(L)'
;MSDWKISNSSENNTGNWVYYVCTVLVQFANIHFSRHVDNPADDHMATNDNQYYYYGVTGTFNTAAQHAPQAVRDALVQAWNNYFSVR
;
A
#
# COMPACT_ATOMS: atom_id res chain seq x y z
N MET A 1 -15.70 3.69 1.35
CA MET A 1 -14.46 4.01 0.57
C MET A 1 -14.21 5.53 0.38
N SER A 2 -14.49 6.40 1.36
CA SER A 2 -14.20 7.85 1.25
C SER A 2 -12.74 8.22 1.52
N ASP A 3 -12.05 7.37 2.27
CA ASP A 3 -10.79 7.73 2.92
C ASP A 3 -9.58 7.50 2.02
N TRP A 4 -9.70 6.55 1.10
CA TRP A 4 -8.68 6.18 0.11
C TRP A 4 -9.08 6.68 -1.27
N LYS A 5 -8.27 7.57 -1.84
CA LYS A 5 -8.53 8.19 -3.15
C LYS A 5 -7.44 7.81 -4.14
N ILE A 6 -7.82 7.61 -5.40
CA ILE A 6 -6.87 7.41 -6.49
C ILE A 6 -5.90 8.60 -6.52
N SER A 7 -4.61 8.30 -6.51
CA SER A 7 -3.56 9.29 -6.75
C SER A 7 -3.45 9.56 -8.26
N ASN A 8 -2.95 10.72 -8.65
CA ASN A 8 -2.69 11.05 -10.06
C ASN A 8 -1.48 10.28 -10.66
N SER A 9 -0.92 9.33 -9.93
CA SER A 9 0.21 8.52 -10.37
C SER A 9 -0.31 7.25 -11.05
N SER A 10 0.28 6.88 -12.19
CA SER A 10 0.16 5.58 -12.83
C SER A 10 1.55 5.20 -13.33
N GLU A 11 2.09 4.07 -12.90
CA GLU A 11 3.36 3.55 -13.42
C GLU A 11 3.06 2.44 -14.42
N ASN A 12 3.77 2.43 -15.56
CA ASN A 12 3.63 1.44 -16.63
C ASN A 12 4.94 0.67 -16.91
N ASN A 13 5.92 0.75 -16.00
CA ASN A 13 7.22 0.10 -16.22
C ASN A 13 7.21 -1.41 -15.88
N THR A 14 6.26 -1.86 -15.06
CA THR A 14 6.16 -3.26 -14.59
C THR A 14 4.76 -3.85 -14.72
N GLY A 15 3.81 -3.12 -15.32
CA GLY A 15 2.38 -3.47 -15.40
C GLY A 15 1.51 -2.23 -15.28
N ASN A 16 0.19 -2.34 -15.46
CA ASN A 16 -0.71 -1.23 -15.19
C ASN A 16 -1.00 -1.15 -13.68
N TRP A 17 -0.61 -0.05 -13.03
CA TRP A 17 -0.83 0.18 -11.61
C TRP A 17 -1.77 1.36 -11.34
N VAL A 18 -2.61 1.22 -10.32
CA VAL A 18 -3.45 2.29 -9.77
C VAL A 18 -3.08 2.48 -8.31
N TYR A 19 -2.65 3.68 -7.94
CA TYR A 19 -2.30 3.97 -6.55
C TYR A 19 -3.42 4.71 -5.84
N TYR A 20 -3.65 4.39 -4.56
CA TYR A 20 -4.58 5.07 -3.69
C TYR A 20 -3.84 5.62 -2.48
N VAL A 21 -4.22 6.81 -2.03
CA VAL A 21 -3.67 7.45 -0.84
C VAL A 21 -4.78 7.67 0.20
N CYS A 22 -4.45 7.47 1.47
CA CYS A 22 -5.38 7.78 2.55
C CYS A 22 -5.32 9.29 2.85
N THR A 23 -6.42 10.01 2.61
CA THR A 23 -6.48 11.47 2.85
C THR A 23 -7.06 11.85 4.21
N VAL A 24 -7.59 10.89 4.95
CA VAL A 24 -8.36 11.13 6.18
C VAL A 24 -7.57 10.77 7.44
N LEU A 25 -6.71 9.75 7.38
CA LEU A 25 -5.95 9.26 8.53
C LEU A 25 -4.47 9.65 8.43
N VAL A 26 -4.04 10.58 9.30
CA VAL A 26 -2.65 11.09 9.33
C VAL A 26 -1.62 9.99 9.53
N GLN A 27 -1.96 8.94 10.28
CA GLN A 27 -1.08 7.78 10.49
C GLN A 27 -0.73 7.01 9.20
N PHE A 28 -1.51 7.20 8.12
CA PHE A 28 -1.28 6.61 6.81
C PHE A 28 -0.82 7.64 5.76
N ALA A 29 -0.50 8.88 6.16
CA ALA A 29 -0.14 9.94 5.22
C ALA A 29 1.10 9.62 4.35
N ASN A 30 1.98 8.75 4.84
CA ASN A 30 3.19 8.30 4.14
C ASN A 30 3.05 6.91 3.50
N ILE A 31 1.83 6.39 3.40
CA ILE A 31 1.52 5.07 2.85
C ILE A 31 0.54 5.24 1.69
N HIS A 32 0.82 4.54 0.59
CA HIS A 32 -0.11 4.39 -0.50
C HIS A 32 -0.40 2.90 -0.74
N PHE A 33 -1.60 2.64 -1.25
CA PHE A 33 -2.01 1.34 -1.73
C PHE A 33 -1.74 1.25 -3.22
N SER A 34 -0.93 0.30 -3.63
CA SER A 34 -0.64 0.00 -5.03
C SER A 34 -1.50 -1.17 -5.47
N ARG A 35 -2.42 -0.92 -6.40
CA ARG A 35 -3.24 -1.95 -7.02
C ARG A 35 -2.70 -2.28 -8.41
N HIS A 36 -2.35 -3.54 -8.62
CA HIS A 36 -2.01 -4.02 -9.95
C HIS A 36 -3.31 -4.34 -10.71
N VAL A 37 -3.50 -3.73 -11.87
CA VAL A 37 -4.72 -3.91 -12.69
C VAL A 37 -4.79 -5.33 -13.25
N ASP A 38 -3.66 -5.85 -13.74
CA ASP A 38 -3.60 -7.16 -14.40
C ASP A 38 -3.35 -8.34 -13.43
N ASN A 39 -2.70 -8.12 -12.28
CA ASN A 39 -2.39 -9.18 -11.31
C ASN A 39 -2.67 -8.78 -9.86
N PRO A 40 -3.91 -8.97 -9.36
CA PRO A 40 -4.28 -8.61 -7.98
C PRO A 40 -3.43 -9.27 -6.89
N ALA A 41 -2.70 -10.35 -7.18
CA ALA A 41 -1.79 -10.97 -6.21
C ALA A 41 -0.60 -10.08 -5.84
N ASP A 42 -0.27 -9.10 -6.69
CA ASP A 42 0.82 -8.15 -6.46
C ASP A 42 0.36 -6.87 -5.74
N ASP A 43 -0.92 -6.78 -5.37
CA ASP A 43 -1.46 -5.65 -4.61
C ASP A 43 -0.72 -5.51 -3.27
N HIS A 44 -0.29 -4.29 -2.95
CA HIS A 44 0.51 -4.03 -1.76
C HIS A 44 0.32 -2.63 -1.19
N MET A 45 0.57 -2.49 0.11
CA MET A 45 0.81 -1.19 0.74
C MET A 45 2.29 -0.85 0.63
N ALA A 46 2.61 0.38 0.27
CA ALA A 46 3.99 0.86 0.19
C ALA A 46 4.16 2.22 0.87
N THR A 47 5.36 2.47 1.39
CA THR A 47 5.77 3.81 1.83
C THR A 47 6.02 4.71 0.62
N ASN A 48 5.82 6.03 0.77
CA ASN A 48 5.96 7.00 -0.34
C ASN A 48 7.35 7.06 -0.99
N ASP A 49 8.39 6.61 -0.28
CA ASP A 49 9.74 6.47 -0.81
C ASP A 49 9.93 5.17 -1.63
N ASN A 50 8.88 4.36 -1.77
CA ASN A 50 8.90 3.08 -2.47
C ASN A 50 10.01 2.15 -1.92
N GLN A 51 10.25 2.19 -0.60
CA GLN A 51 11.25 1.35 0.03
C GLN A 51 10.65 0.12 0.71
N TYR A 52 9.52 0.29 1.41
CA TYR A 52 8.92 -0.76 2.24
C TYR A 52 7.53 -1.15 1.76
N TYR A 53 7.33 -2.46 1.57
CA TYR A 53 6.16 -3.02 0.91
C TYR A 53 5.57 -4.13 1.76
N TYR A 54 4.24 -4.12 1.88
CA TYR A 54 3.46 -5.20 2.45
C TYR A 54 2.45 -5.72 1.42
N TYR A 55 2.66 -6.94 0.97
CA TYR A 55 1.78 -7.66 0.05
C TYR A 55 0.68 -8.33 0.88
N GLY A 56 -0.49 -7.70 0.94
CA GLY A 56 -1.54 -8.15 1.85
C GLY A 56 -2.27 -9.42 1.39
N VAL A 57 -2.20 -9.78 0.10
CA VAL A 57 -2.74 -11.05 -0.40
C VAL A 57 -1.92 -12.23 0.11
N THR A 58 -0.58 -12.14 0.06
CA THR A 58 0.34 -13.18 0.53
C THR A 58 0.66 -13.06 2.02
N GLY A 59 0.39 -11.90 2.62
CA GLY A 59 0.75 -11.59 4.00
C GLY A 59 2.27 -11.40 4.20
N THR A 60 3.00 -11.05 3.15
CA THR A 60 4.47 -10.97 3.17
C THR A 60 5.00 -9.54 3.00
N PHE A 61 6.24 -9.33 3.44
CA PHE A 61 6.97 -8.08 3.23
C PHE A 61 8.06 -8.28 2.17
N ASN A 62 8.37 -7.23 1.39
CA ASN A 62 9.60 -7.23 0.59
C ASN A 62 10.84 -7.33 1.48
N THR A 63 11.98 -7.72 0.91
CA THR A 63 13.23 -7.92 1.67
C THR A 63 13.63 -6.69 2.51
N ALA A 64 13.44 -5.48 1.97
CA ALA A 64 13.72 -4.26 2.72
C ALA A 64 12.78 -4.06 3.92
N ALA A 65 11.47 -4.27 3.73
CA ALA A 65 10.49 -4.10 4.80
C ALA A 65 10.61 -5.16 5.91
N GLN A 66 11.17 -6.33 5.63
CA GLN A 66 11.47 -7.32 6.66
C GLN A 66 12.41 -6.78 7.76
N HIS A 67 13.25 -5.81 7.42
CA HIS A 67 14.17 -5.14 8.34
C HIS A 67 13.74 -3.71 8.71
N ALA A 68 12.55 -3.27 8.25
CA ALA A 68 12.02 -1.96 8.63
C ALA A 68 11.66 -1.92 10.12
N PRO A 69 11.61 -0.72 10.73
CA PRO A 69 11.13 -0.56 12.09
C PRO A 69 9.74 -1.21 12.28
N GLN A 70 9.51 -1.81 13.45
CA GLN A 70 8.23 -2.49 13.74
C GLN A 70 7.02 -1.59 13.48
N ALA A 71 7.11 -0.32 13.89
CA ALA A 71 6.04 0.66 13.67
C ALA A 71 5.69 0.86 12.19
N VAL A 72 6.67 0.78 11.28
CA VAL A 72 6.43 0.89 9.83
C VAL A 72 5.73 -0.36 9.31
N ARG A 73 6.20 -1.56 9.72
CA ARG A 73 5.55 -2.83 9.36
C ARG A 73 4.10 -2.89 9.83
N ASP A 74 3.86 -2.48 11.07
CA ASP A 74 2.51 -2.44 11.65
C ASP A 74 1.62 -1.43 10.91
N ALA A 75 2.13 -0.25 10.58
CA ALA A 75 1.39 0.76 9.83
C ALA A 75 0.98 0.27 8.44
N LEU A 76 1.84 -0.47 7.73
CA LEU A 76 1.54 -1.06 6.42
C LEU A 76 0.42 -2.13 6.52
N VAL A 77 0.49 -3.00 7.53
CA VAL A 77 -0.55 -4.02 7.77
C VAL A 77 -1.88 -3.37 8.16
N GLN A 78 -1.84 -2.37 9.04
CA GLN A 78 -3.02 -1.64 9.45
C GLN A 78 -3.65 -0.85 8.30
N ALA A 79 -2.84 -0.24 7.43
CA ALA A 79 -3.30 0.42 6.23
C ALA A 79 -4.04 -0.55 5.30
N TRP A 80 -3.48 -1.75 5.07
CA TRP A 80 -4.13 -2.81 4.30
C TRP A 80 -5.50 -3.17 4.87
N ASN A 81 -5.55 -3.49 6.16
CA ASN A 81 -6.80 -3.83 6.83
C ASN A 81 -7.81 -2.68 6.79
N ASN A 82 -7.35 -1.43 6.95
CA ASN A 82 -8.19 -0.25 6.87
C ASN A 82 -8.81 -0.09 5.48
N TYR A 83 -8.02 -0.22 4.41
CA TYR A 83 -8.53 -0.13 3.04
C TYR A 83 -9.69 -1.11 2.79
N PHE A 84 -9.58 -2.35 3.28
CA PHE A 84 -10.62 -3.38 3.13
C PHE A 84 -11.73 -3.34 4.20
N SER A 85 -11.53 -2.68 5.34
CA SER A 85 -12.53 -2.57 6.40
C SER A 85 -13.58 -1.50 6.14
N VAL A 86 -13.28 -0.48 5.33
CA VAL A 86 -14.23 0.63 4.99
C VAL A 86 -15.22 0.20 3.90
N ARG A 87 -15.75 -1.04 4.00
CA ARG A 87 -16.89 -1.53 3.21
C ARG A 87 -18.13 -0.69 3.48
#